data_AF-A0A0B7G1W9-F1
#
_entry.id   AF-A0A0B7G1W9-F1
#
_cell.length_a   1.000
_cell.length_b   1.000
_cell.length_c   1.000
_cell.angle_alpha   90.00
_cell.angle_beta   90.00
_cell.angle_gamma   90.00
#
_symmetry.space_group_name_H-M   'P 1'
#
loop_
_entity.id
_entity.type
_entity.pdbx_description
1 polymer ?
#
loop_
_entity_poly.entity_id
_entity_poly.type
_entity_poly.pdbx_seq_one_letter_code
_entity_poly.pdbx_strand_id
1 'polypeptide(L)'
;MELLDTESGLIGRKEDGWEERYHNLTYSSHNNLRITRILKCLSILSYPHYAAPFVLHVLNEQSEHGLLKAPAIQNSLDKWWANCNRNDQERETVQDVISRIRDKSNKWVFTRAMYEQMIHSRETQGALVIPE
;
A
#
# COMPACT_ATOMS: atom_id res chain seq x y z
N MET A 1 -11.55 -2.60 -1.56
CA MET A 1 -10.56 -1.96 -2.44
C MET A 1 -11.08 -1.97 -3.85
N GLU A 2 -10.91 -0.86 -4.54
CA GLU A 2 -11.13 -0.70 -5.98
C GLU A 2 -10.06 0.22 -6.58
N LEU A 3 -9.80 0.06 -7.88
CA LEU A 3 -8.89 0.90 -8.62
C LEU A 3 -9.66 2.15 -9.06
N LEU A 4 -9.29 3.31 -8.52
CA LEU A 4 -9.93 4.60 -8.81
C LEU A 4 -9.37 5.24 -10.07
N ASP A 5 -8.09 5.01 -10.35
CA ASP A 5 -7.43 5.50 -11.55
C ASP A 5 -6.39 4.50 -12.07
N THR A 6 -6.44 4.21 -13.36
CA THR A 6 -5.58 3.21 -14.02
C THR A 6 -4.19 3.74 -14.32
N GLU A 7 -4.05 5.04 -14.53
CA GLU A 7 -2.76 5.65 -14.88
C GLU A 7 -1.89 5.84 -13.64
N SER A 8 -2.44 6.43 -12.58
CA SER A 8 -1.75 6.59 -11.31
C SER A 8 -1.77 5.34 -10.43
N GLY A 9 -2.59 4.35 -10.75
CA GLY A 9 -2.77 3.18 -9.88
C GLY A 9 -3.43 3.51 -8.53
N LEU A 10 -4.09 4.67 -8.39
CA LEU A 10 -4.75 5.09 -7.16
C LEU A 10 -5.83 4.07 -6.77
N ILE A 11 -5.80 3.63 -5.52
CA ILE A 11 -6.75 2.65 -4.97
C ILE A 11 -7.60 3.31 -3.90
N GLY A 12 -8.87 2.97 -3.84
CA GLY A 12 -9.82 3.40 -2.81
C GLY A 12 -10.47 2.21 -2.12
N ARG A 13 -11.27 2.49 -1.09
CA ARG A 13 -12.29 1.53 -0.65
C ARG A 13 -13.34 1.43 -1.74
N LYS A 14 -13.95 0.25 -1.85
CA LYS A 14 -15.10 0.07 -2.73
C LYS A 14 -16.31 0.72 -2.05
N GLU A 15 -17.20 1.40 -2.77
CA GLU A 15 -18.39 2.04 -2.18
C GLU A 15 -19.18 1.09 -1.27
N ASP A 16 -19.51 -0.11 -1.75
CA ASP A 16 -20.25 -1.11 -0.98
C ASP A 16 -19.48 -2.41 -0.72
N GLY A 17 -19.64 -2.93 0.49
CA GLY A 17 -19.14 -4.26 0.91
C GLY A 17 -17.62 -4.33 1.08
N TRP A 18 -16.95 -3.20 1.31
CA TRP A 18 -15.51 -3.19 1.55
C TRP A 18 -15.17 -3.77 2.93
N GLU A 19 -16.04 -3.61 3.93
CA GLU A 19 -15.85 -4.11 5.29
C GLU A 19 -15.76 -5.64 5.30
N GLU A 20 -16.71 -6.32 4.65
CA GLU A 20 -16.73 -7.78 4.52
C GLU A 20 -15.48 -8.29 3.80
N ARG A 21 -15.04 -7.58 2.75
CA ARG A 21 -13.81 -7.92 2.02
C ARG A 21 -12.57 -7.75 2.90
N TYR A 22 -12.51 -6.71 3.72
CA TYR A 22 -11.40 -6.48 4.65
C TYR A 22 -11.37 -7.56 5.72
N HIS A 23 -12.54 -7.87 6.29
CA HIS A 23 -12.68 -8.98 7.22
C HIS A 23 -12.20 -10.29 6.60
N ASN A 24 -12.69 -10.65 5.41
CA ASN A 24 -12.23 -11.86 4.73
C ASN A 24 -10.71 -11.84 4.50
N LEU A 25 -10.12 -10.71 4.12
CA LEU A 25 -8.68 -10.58 3.92
C LEU A 25 -7.90 -10.80 5.23
N THR A 26 -8.42 -10.39 6.39
CA THR A 26 -7.74 -10.59 7.68
C THR A 26 -7.75 -12.05 8.16
N TYR A 27 -8.76 -12.84 7.78
CA TYR A 27 -8.87 -14.25 8.21
C TYR A 27 -8.32 -15.25 7.17
N SER A 28 -8.37 -14.91 5.88
CA SER A 28 -7.95 -15.78 4.78
C SER A 28 -6.49 -15.56 4.40
N SER A 29 -5.54 -16.01 5.24
CA SER A 29 -4.09 -15.75 5.11
C SER A 29 -3.47 -16.16 3.77
N HIS A 30 -4.02 -17.17 3.09
CA HIS A 30 -3.56 -17.58 1.75
C HIS A 30 -3.68 -16.45 0.71
N ASN A 31 -4.57 -15.48 0.93
CA ASN A 31 -4.67 -14.29 0.08
C ASN A 31 -3.38 -13.48 0.08
N ASN A 32 -2.58 -13.52 1.15
CA ASN A 32 -1.32 -12.80 1.18
C ASN A 32 -0.34 -13.31 0.13
N LEU A 33 -0.26 -14.63 -0.06
CA LEU A 33 0.56 -15.25 -1.12
C LEU A 33 0.00 -14.96 -2.51
N ARG A 34 -1.34 -14.85 -2.66
CA ARG A 34 -1.97 -14.45 -3.93
C ARG A 34 -1.59 -13.01 -4.28
N ILE A 35 -1.69 -12.09 -3.33
CA ILE A 35 -1.33 -10.68 -3.49
C ILE A 35 0.15 -10.56 -3.86
N THR A 36 1.06 -11.25 -3.17
CA THR A 36 2.50 -11.24 -3.52
C THR A 36 2.72 -11.64 -4.98
N ARG A 37 2.08 -12.71 -5.45
CA ARG A 37 2.21 -13.16 -6.85
C ARG A 37 1.66 -12.12 -7.84
N ILE A 38 0.51 -11.53 -7.55
CA ILE A 38 -0.08 -10.48 -8.38
C ILE A 38 0.87 -9.28 -8.47
N LEU A 39 1.35 -8.76 -7.35
CA LEU A 39 2.27 -7.61 -7.31
C LEU A 39 3.59 -7.90 -8.03
N LYS A 40 4.12 -9.12 -7.89
CA LYS A 40 5.33 -9.56 -8.60
C LYS A 40 5.10 -9.61 -10.12
N CYS A 41 3.98 -10.16 -10.56
CA CYS A 41 3.61 -10.20 -11.97
C CYS A 41 3.44 -8.80 -12.56
N LEU A 42 2.69 -7.92 -11.89
CA LEU A 42 2.50 -6.53 -12.33
C LEU A 42 3.83 -5.80 -12.51
N SER A 43 4.74 -5.99 -11.56
CA SER A 43 6.06 -5.34 -11.60
C SER A 43 7.00 -5.91 -12.67
N ILE A 44 6.76 -7.13 -13.16
CA ILE A 44 7.53 -7.74 -14.25
C ILE A 44 6.92 -7.40 -15.62
N LEU A 45 5.59 -7.38 -15.74
CA LEU A 45 4.85 -7.25 -17.00
C LEU A 45 4.59 -5.78 -17.41
N SER A 46 5.47 -4.85 -17.01
CA SER A 46 5.39 -3.42 -17.35
C SER A 46 4.22 -2.64 -16.73
N TYR A 47 3.67 -3.10 -15.60
CA TYR A 47 2.74 -2.31 -14.78
C TYR A 47 3.27 -2.03 -13.36
N PRO A 48 4.53 -1.53 -13.22
CA PRO A 48 5.14 -1.31 -11.91
C PRO A 48 4.42 -0.25 -11.08
N HIS A 49 3.69 0.66 -11.73
CA HIS A 49 3.01 1.78 -11.09
C HIS A 49 1.89 1.36 -10.15
N TYR A 50 1.39 0.12 -10.20
CA TYR A 50 0.36 -0.39 -9.28
C TYR A 50 0.92 -0.92 -7.95
N ALA A 51 2.19 -1.31 -7.87
CA ALA A 51 2.71 -1.99 -6.69
C ALA A 51 2.81 -1.07 -5.47
N ALA A 52 3.45 0.11 -5.63
CA ALA A 52 3.57 1.08 -4.54
C ALA A 52 2.21 1.63 -4.07
N PRO A 53 1.27 2.06 -4.94
CA PRO A 53 -0.03 2.55 -4.50
C PRO A 53 -0.84 1.53 -3.73
N PHE A 54 -0.79 0.25 -4.10
CA PHE A 54 -1.46 -0.82 -3.34
C PHE A 54 -0.90 -0.94 -1.93
N VAL A 55 0.43 -0.96 -1.80
CA VAL A 55 1.09 -1.06 -0.48
C VAL A 55 0.77 0.17 0.37
N LEU A 56 0.88 1.37 -0.20
CA LEU A 56 0.58 2.62 0.50
C LEU A 56 -0.89 2.69 0.93
N HIS A 57 -1.84 2.23 0.12
CA HIS A 57 -3.24 2.17 0.52
C HIS A 57 -3.44 1.25 1.75
N VAL A 58 -2.85 0.05 1.75
CA VAL A 58 -2.96 -0.83 2.93
C VAL A 58 -2.30 -0.19 4.16
N LEU A 59 -1.20 0.55 3.98
CA LEU A 59 -0.55 1.27 5.07
C LEU A 59 -1.41 2.41 5.63
N ASN A 60 -2.13 3.17 4.77
CA ASN A 60 -3.03 4.23 5.23
C ASN A 60 -4.21 3.63 6.02
N GLU A 61 -4.78 2.51 5.54
CA GLU A 61 -5.85 1.78 6.23
C GLU A 61 -5.39 1.26 7.60
N GLN A 62 -4.14 0.79 7.69
CA GLN A 62 -3.53 0.36 8.96
C GLN A 62 -3.29 1.51 9.93
N SER A 63 -2.76 2.64 9.43
CA SER A 63 -2.31 3.75 10.27
C SER A 63 -3.46 4.65 10.71
N GLU A 64 -4.31 5.08 9.79
CA GLU A 64 -5.39 6.04 10.06
C GLU A 64 -6.61 5.38 10.70
N HIS A 65 -6.98 4.19 10.25
CA HIS A 65 -8.23 3.54 10.65
C HIS A 65 -8.04 2.31 11.54
N GLY A 66 -6.79 1.84 11.72
CA GLY A 66 -6.51 0.62 12.48
C GLY A 66 -7.06 -0.66 11.84
N LEU A 67 -7.31 -0.64 10.53
CA LEU A 67 -7.84 -1.75 9.74
C LEU A 67 -6.70 -2.55 9.09
N LEU A 68 -6.98 -3.78 8.63
CA LEU A 68 -5.98 -4.62 7.95
C LEU A 68 -4.66 -4.82 8.75
N LYS A 69 -4.69 -4.62 10.07
CA LYS A 69 -3.53 -4.69 10.98
C LYS A 69 -3.24 -6.10 11.49
N ALA A 70 -3.82 -7.13 10.87
CA ALA A 70 -3.57 -8.51 11.25
C ALA A 70 -2.06 -8.82 11.10
N PRO A 71 -1.41 -9.50 12.06
CA PRO A 71 0.04 -9.76 12.01
C PRO A 71 0.50 -10.44 10.72
N ALA A 72 -0.31 -11.34 10.16
CA ALA A 72 -0.02 -12.01 8.90
C ALA A 72 0.02 -11.04 7.69
N ILE A 73 -0.86 -10.02 7.68
CA ILE A 73 -0.87 -8.98 6.64
C ILE A 73 0.36 -8.08 6.81
N GLN A 74 0.63 -7.58 8.02
CA GLN A 74 1.79 -6.72 8.28
C GLN A 74 3.11 -7.42 7.90
N ASN A 75 3.30 -8.67 8.32
CA ASN A 75 4.49 -9.45 7.97
C ASN A 75 4.61 -9.69 6.46
N SER A 76 3.48 -9.93 5.77
CA SER A 76 3.46 -10.10 4.31
C SER A 76 3.77 -8.80 3.58
N LEU A 77 3.20 -7.68 4.03
CA LEU A 77 3.40 -6.36 3.46
C LEU A 77 4.85 -5.92 3.60
N ASP A 78 5.35 -5.92 4.84
CA ASP A 78 6.65 -5.36 5.21
C ASP A 78 7.80 -6.15 4.54
N LYS A 79 7.68 -7.48 4.45
CA LYS A 79 8.75 -8.35 3.91
C LYS A 79 8.61 -8.68 2.43
N TRP A 80 7.40 -8.72 1.88
CA TRP A 80 7.17 -9.23 0.52
C TRP A 80 6.52 -8.20 -0.40
N TRP A 81 5.39 -7.60 -0.01
CA TRP A 81 4.65 -6.72 -0.92
C TRP A 81 5.43 -5.44 -1.24
N ALA A 82 6.04 -4.81 -0.22
CA ALA A 82 6.89 -3.63 -0.40
C ALA A 82 8.08 -3.90 -1.34
N ASN A 83 8.57 -5.14 -1.37
CA ASN A 83 9.69 -5.56 -2.20
C ASN A 83 9.29 -5.99 -3.62
N CYS A 84 8.00 -5.98 -3.96
CA CYS A 84 7.55 -6.36 -5.30
C CYS A 84 7.75 -5.25 -6.33
N ASN A 85 7.73 -3.98 -5.93
CA ASN A 85 8.04 -2.85 -6.82
C ASN A 85 9.42 -3.04 -7.48
N ARG A 86 9.68 -2.51 -8.67
CA ARG A 86 11.02 -2.56 -9.30
C ARG A 86 11.71 -1.21 -9.34
N ASN A 87 11.00 -0.13 -9.04
CA ASN A 87 11.59 1.17 -8.84
C ASN A 87 12.21 1.23 -7.44
N ASP A 88 13.53 1.33 -7.38
CA ASP A 88 14.25 1.30 -6.11
C ASP A 88 14.02 2.57 -5.28
N GLN A 89 13.90 3.74 -5.92
CA GLN A 89 13.57 4.98 -5.23
C GLN A 89 12.20 4.92 -4.58
N GLU A 90 11.18 4.43 -5.29
CA GLU A 90 9.83 4.25 -4.71
C GLU A 90 9.83 3.21 -3.59
N ARG A 91 10.62 2.15 -3.73
CA ARG A 91 10.74 1.11 -2.70
C ARG A 91 11.34 1.69 -1.42
N GLU A 92 12.40 2.49 -1.52
CA GLU A 92 13.01 3.17 -0.37
C GLU A 92 11.99 4.08 0.33
N THR A 93 11.27 4.91 -0.44
CA THR A 93 10.22 5.78 0.12
C THR A 93 9.12 4.97 0.82
N VAL A 94 8.67 3.85 0.24
CA VAL A 94 7.67 2.98 0.87
C VAL A 94 8.23 2.36 2.17
N GLN A 95 9.51 1.97 2.21
CA GLN A 95 10.15 1.46 3.43
C GLN A 95 10.26 2.53 4.52
N ASP A 96 10.48 3.79 4.16
CA ASP A 96 10.44 4.91 5.11
C ASP A 96 9.05 5.10 5.72
N VAL A 97 8.00 5.03 4.90
CA VAL A 97 6.60 5.07 5.39
C VAL A 97 6.32 3.91 6.34
N ILE A 98 6.73 2.68 5.98
CA ILE A 98 6.59 1.50 6.84
C ILE A 98 7.30 1.76 8.17
N SER A 99 8.56 2.19 8.14
CA SER A 99 9.38 2.41 9.33
C SER A 99 8.73 3.42 10.27
N ARG A 100 8.20 4.54 9.75
CA ARG A 100 7.49 5.55 10.55
C ARG A 100 6.20 5.00 11.18
N ILE A 101 5.41 4.19 10.46
CA ILE A 101 4.16 3.60 10.99
C ILE A 101 4.45 2.53 12.04
N ARG A 102 5.54 1.75 11.87
CA ARG A 102 5.88 0.65 12.78
C ARG A 102 6.61 1.13 14.04
N ASP A 103 7.18 2.34 14.03
CA ASP A 103 7.79 2.96 15.20
C ASP A 103 6.73 3.35 16.24
N LYS A 104 6.68 2.59 17.33
CA LYS A 104 5.73 2.80 18.44
C LYS A 104 6.00 4.06 19.27
N SER A 105 7.18 4.66 19.14
CA SER A 105 7.50 5.93 19.81
C SER A 105 7.02 7.14 19.02
N ASN A 106 6.75 6.95 17.73
CA ASN A 106 6.26 7.97 16.82
C ASN A 106 4.73 8.04 16.86
N LYS A 107 4.17 9.27 16.95
CA LYS A 107 2.72 9.51 16.86
C LYS A 107 2.24 9.78 15.43
N TRP A 108 3.11 9.53 14.44
CA TRP A 108 2.81 9.77 13.04
C TRP A 108 1.68 8.88 12.54
N VAL A 109 0.68 9.50 11.92
CA VAL A 109 -0.47 8.83 11.30
C VAL A 109 -0.40 9.06 9.81
N PHE A 110 -0.22 7.99 9.05
CA PHE A 110 -0.23 8.05 7.59
C PHE A 110 -1.68 8.04 7.09
N THR A 111 -2.18 9.22 6.73
CA THR A 111 -3.59 9.42 6.35
C THR A 111 -3.84 9.15 4.87
N ARG A 112 -5.12 9.00 4.52
CA ARG A 112 -5.61 8.95 3.15
C ARG A 112 -5.14 10.13 2.32
N ALA A 113 -5.20 11.33 2.89
CA ALA A 113 -4.74 12.55 2.23
C ALA A 113 -3.25 12.49 1.91
N MET A 114 -2.43 11.99 2.84
CA MET A 114 -0.99 11.81 2.59
C MET A 114 -0.72 10.79 1.50
N TYR A 115 -1.45 9.66 1.52
CA TYR A 115 -1.38 8.67 0.44
C TYR A 115 -1.70 9.28 -0.93
N GLU A 116 -2.82 10.00 -1.05
CA GLU A 116 -3.22 10.64 -2.31
C GLU A 116 -2.21 11.70 -2.76
N GLN A 117 -1.65 12.48 -1.83
CA GLN A 117 -0.58 13.43 -2.11
C GLN A 117 0.70 12.74 -2.64
N MET A 118 1.09 11.59 -2.08
CA MET A 118 2.22 10.82 -2.60
C MET A 118 1.97 10.32 -4.02
N ILE A 119 0.75 9.84 -4.32
CA ILE A 119 0.40 9.42 -5.68
C ILE A 119 0.45 10.61 -6.64
N HIS A 120 -0.09 11.75 -6.23
CA HIS A 120 -0.06 12.98 -7.02
C HIS A 120 1.37 13.52 -7.23
N SER A 121 2.25 13.44 -6.21
CA SER A 121 3.66 13.84 -6.35
C SER A 121 4.37 12.97 -7.37
N ARG A 122 4.03 11.68 -7.43
CA ARG A 122 4.62 10.78 -8.44
C ARG A 122 4.25 11.19 -9.85
N GLU A 123 3.01 11.59 -10.10
CA GLU A 123 2.57 12.05 -11.41
C GLU A 123 3.22 13.38 -11.82
N THR A 124 3.28 14.32 -10.87
CA THR A 124 3.73 15.69 -11.15
C THR A 124 5.24 15.88 -11.08
N GLN A 125 5.93 15.09 -10.25
CA GLN A 125 7.37 15.23 -9.96
C GLN A 125 8.17 13.98 -10.33
N GLY A 126 7.52 12.89 -10.75
CA GLY A 126 8.19 11.63 -11.10
C GLY A 126 8.68 10.81 -9.90
N ALA A 127 8.33 11.19 -8.67
CA ALA A 127 8.74 10.50 -7.45
C ALA A 127 7.66 10.53 -6.35
N LEU A 128 7.61 9.47 -5.54
CA LEU A 128 6.82 9.45 -4.31
C LEU A 128 7.49 10.35 -3.28
N VAL A 129 6.78 11.37 -2.79
CA VAL A 129 7.28 12.30 -1.78
C VAL A 129 6.41 12.20 -0.54
N ILE A 130 6.99 11.78 0.58
CA ILE A 130 6.28 11.69 1.86
C ILE A 130 5.94 13.11 2.31
N PRO A 131 4.65 13.46 2.47
CA PRO A 131 4.27 14.77 2.99
C PRO A 131 4.75 14.97 4.42
N GLU A 132 5.02 16.22 4.80
CA GLU A 132 5.42 16.59 6.16
C GLU A 132 4.32 16.30 7.19
#